data_AF-A0A137RFC4-F1
#
_entry.id   AF-A0A137RFC4-F1
#
_cell.length_a   1.000
_cell.length_b   1.000
_cell.length_c   1.000
_cell.angle_alpha   90.00
_cell.angle_beta   90.00
_cell.angle_gamma   90.00
#
_symmetry.space_group_name_H-M   'P 1'
#
loop_
_entity.id
_entity.type
_entity.pdbx_description
1 polymer ?
#
loop_
_entity_poly.entity_id
_entity_poly.type
_entity_poly.pdbx_seq_one_letter_code
_entity_poly.pdbx_strand_id
1 'polypeptide(L)'
;MIFSFLWNSWIENHPYSSTEYSFQIEDRKFILGIDKNPDHFGIDEIVSESKDSLITIGMHEKVGDSLKLTSMQEKMYFYNNKLIGFSINPTQIELNKIE
;
A
#
# COMPACT_ATOMS: atom_id res chain seq x y z
N MET A 1 11.24 -29.60 -15.06
CA MET A 1 10.02 -29.08 -15.71
C MET A 1 8.78 -29.06 -14.83
N ILE A 2 8.75 -29.69 -13.64
CA ILE A 2 7.59 -29.64 -12.71
C ILE A 2 7.48 -28.31 -11.93
N PHE A 3 8.58 -27.60 -11.70
CA PHE A 3 8.57 -26.31 -10.98
C PHE A 3 7.81 -25.19 -11.71
N SER A 4 7.87 -25.16 -13.04
CA SER A 4 7.17 -24.16 -13.86
C SER A 4 5.65 -24.36 -13.91
N PHE A 5 5.18 -25.62 -13.87
CA PHE A 5 3.73 -25.90 -13.83
C PHE A 5 3.12 -25.51 -12.47
N LEU A 6 3.83 -25.78 -11.37
CA LEU A 6 3.38 -25.39 -10.03
C LEU A 6 3.35 -23.87 -9.85
N TRP A 7 4.35 -23.16 -10.38
CA TRP A 7 4.42 -21.69 -10.33
C TRP A 7 3.31 -21.02 -11.16
N ASN A 8 3.09 -21.50 -12.38
CA ASN A 8 2.04 -20.96 -13.26
C ASN A 8 0.64 -21.19 -12.67
N SER A 9 0.38 -22.39 -12.14
CA SER A 9 -0.90 -22.70 -11.50
C SER A 9 -1.13 -21.89 -10.22
N TRP A 10 -0.08 -21.57 -9.46
CA TRP A 10 -0.22 -20.72 -8.28
C TRP A 10 -0.57 -19.26 -8.65
N ILE A 11 0.10 -18.67 -9.64
CA ILE A 11 -0.22 -17.30 -10.12
C ILE A 11 -1.65 -17.24 -10.69
N GLU A 12 -2.07 -18.26 -11.44
CA GLU A 12 -3.42 -18.34 -12.01
C GLU A 12 -4.51 -18.35 -10.93
N ASN A 13 -4.21 -18.91 -9.74
CA ASN A 13 -5.12 -18.92 -8.59
C ASN A 13 -4.93 -17.72 -7.63
N HIS A 14 -3.84 -16.96 -7.76
CA HIS A 14 -3.52 -15.80 -6.93
C HIS A 14 -3.12 -14.61 -7.82
N PRO A 15 -4.08 -13.99 -8.53
CA PRO A 15 -3.78 -12.87 -9.41
C PRO A 15 -3.16 -11.72 -8.61
N TYR A 16 -2.15 -11.08 -9.20
CA TYR A 16 -1.65 -9.81 -8.70
C TYR A 16 -2.80 -8.80 -8.73
N SER A 17 -3.12 -8.20 -7.59
CA SER A 17 -4.06 -7.09 -7.51
C SER A 17 -3.50 -6.04 -6.58
N SER A 18 -3.37 -4.82 -7.10
CA SER A 18 -3.07 -3.64 -6.33
C SER A 18 -4.33 -2.79 -6.19
N THR A 19 -4.49 -2.12 -5.06
CA THR A 19 -5.47 -1.04 -4.90
C THR A 19 -4.72 0.21 -4.48
N GLU A 20 -4.86 1.26 -5.26
CA GLU A 20 -4.17 2.52 -5.03
C GLU A 20 -5.10 3.56 -4.43
N TYR A 21 -4.54 4.41 -3.57
CA TYR A 21 -5.23 5.51 -2.93
C TYR A 21 -4.37 6.77 -2.95
N SER A 22 -4.94 7.90 -3.34
CA SER A 22 -4.29 9.20 -3.26
C SER A 22 -4.65 9.94 -1.98
N PHE A 23 -3.69 10.67 -1.42
CA PHE A 23 -3.90 11.57 -0.30
C PHE A 23 -2.92 12.74 -0.34
N GLN A 24 -3.22 13.79 0.41
CA GLN A 24 -2.40 14.99 0.47
C GLN A 24 -2.18 15.40 1.91
N ILE A 25 -0.94 15.79 2.23
CA ILE A 25 -0.56 16.37 3.52
C ILE A 25 0.11 17.70 3.20
N GLU A 26 -0.51 18.80 3.65
CA GLU A 26 -0.09 20.16 3.29
C GLU A 26 -0.02 20.31 1.77
N ASP A 27 1.15 20.63 1.20
CA ASP A 27 1.36 20.78 -0.25
C ASP A 27 1.91 19.51 -0.93
N ARG A 28 2.08 18.41 -0.17
CA ARG A 28 2.69 17.17 -0.63
C ARG A 28 1.64 16.12 -0.95
N LYS A 29 1.72 15.51 -2.14
CA LYS A 29 0.79 14.49 -2.61
C LYS A 29 1.42 13.11 -2.52
N PHE A 30 0.63 12.12 -2.14
CA PHE A 30 1.09 10.76 -1.93
C PHE A 30 0.13 9.75 -2.55
N ILE A 31 0.67 8.58 -2.89
CA ILE A 31 -0.08 7.40 -3.32
C ILE A 31 0.24 6.27 -2.36
N LEU A 32 -0.79 5.60 -1.82
CA LEU A 32 -0.71 4.35 -1.08
C LEU A 32 -1.17 3.21 -1.99
N GLY A 33 -0.25 2.31 -2.34
CA GLY A 33 -0.57 1.04 -2.98
C GLY A 33 -0.73 -0.07 -1.93
N ILE A 34 -1.79 -0.87 -2.03
CA ILE A 34 -2.01 -2.07 -1.21
C ILE A 34 -2.17 -3.27 -2.15
N ASP A 35 -1.18 -4.16 -2.14
CA ASP A 35 -1.11 -5.35 -2.99
C ASP A 35 -1.61 -6.58 -2.24
N LYS A 36 -2.48 -7.39 -2.85
CA LYS A 36 -2.97 -8.65 -2.22
C LYS A 36 -2.13 -9.88 -2.52
N ASN A 37 -1.17 -9.77 -3.43
CA ASN A 37 -0.26 -10.85 -3.74
C ASN A 37 1.05 -10.30 -4.34
N PRO A 38 2.18 -10.31 -3.60
CA PRO A 38 2.27 -10.61 -2.17
C PRO A 38 1.58 -9.52 -1.32
N ASP A 39 1.33 -9.80 -0.03
CA ASP A 39 0.65 -8.88 0.92
C ASP A 39 1.52 -7.66 1.30
N HIS A 40 1.86 -6.84 0.31
CA HIS A 40 2.75 -5.69 0.44
C HIS A 40 1.98 -4.37 0.33
N PHE A 41 2.56 -3.31 0.87
CA PHE A 41 2.11 -1.95 0.63
C PHE A 41 3.29 -1.05 0.29
N GLY A 42 3.02 0.01 -0.45
CA GLY A 42 3.98 1.07 -0.77
C GLY A 42 3.34 2.43 -0.58
N ILE A 43 4.13 3.41 -0.13
CA ILE A 43 3.76 4.82 -0.17
C ILE A 43 4.78 5.56 -1.00
N ASP A 44 4.31 6.21 -2.04
CA ASP A 44 5.08 7.07 -2.92
C ASP A 44 4.67 8.52 -2.73
N GLU A 45 5.64 9.44 -2.77
CA GLU A 45 5.39 10.88 -2.86
C GLU A 45 5.48 11.33 -4.31
N ILE A 46 4.46 12.06 -4.78
CA ILE A 46 4.44 12.68 -6.10
C ILE A 46 5.19 14.01 -6.00
N VAL A 47 6.48 14.00 -6.36
CA VAL A 47 7.36 15.19 -6.27
C VAL A 47 7.25 16.07 -7.53
N SER A 48 6.90 15.48 -8.67
CA SER A 48 6.62 16.17 -9.95
C SER A 48 5.77 15.27 -10.85
N GLU A 49 5.16 15.82 -11.91
CA GLU A 49 4.29 15.08 -12.85
C GLU A 49 4.93 13.82 -13.48
N SER A 50 6.25 13.64 -13.39
CA SER A 50 6.98 12.53 -13.97
C SER A 50 7.86 11.74 -13.01
N LYS A 51 7.83 12.07 -11.71
CA LYS A 51 8.72 11.41 -10.73
C LYS A 51 8.06 11.20 -9.38
N ASP A 52 7.82 9.93 -9.11
CA ASP A 52 7.43 9.43 -7.80
C ASP A 52 8.69 9.06 -7.00
N SER A 53 8.65 9.35 -5.70
CA SER A 53 9.71 9.00 -4.75
C SER A 53 9.15 8.02 -3.74
N LEU A 54 9.66 6.78 -3.76
CA LEU A 54 9.29 5.76 -2.78
C LEU A 54 9.67 6.23 -1.37
N ILE A 55 8.66 6.44 -0.53
CA ILE A 55 8.81 6.88 0.85
C ILE A 55 8.90 5.67 1.77
N THR A 56 8.00 4.72 1.60
CA THR A 56 8.01 3.50 2.41
C THR A 56 7.48 2.30 1.66
N ILE A 57 7.97 1.13 2.04
CA ILE A 57 7.49 -0.16 1.56
C ILE A 57 7.49 -1.13 2.73
N GLY A 58 6.49 -2.00 2.77
CA GLY A 58 6.39 -2.98 3.84
C GLY A 58 5.33 -4.05 3.56
N MET A 59 5.02 -4.79 4.61
CA MET A 59 4.00 -5.83 4.60
C MET A 59 2.73 -5.29 5.23
N HIS A 60 1.57 -5.77 4.77
CA HIS A 60 0.32 -5.60 5.51
C HIS A 60 -0.20 -6.93 6.05
N GLU A 61 -0.96 -6.83 7.13
CA GLU A 61 -1.68 -7.96 7.71
C GLU A 61 -3.10 -7.52 8.10
N LYS A 62 -4.07 -8.41 7.94
CA LYS A 62 -5.46 -8.14 8.35
C LYS A 62 -5.62 -8.26 9.86
N VAL A 63 -6.16 -7.21 10.49
CA VAL A 63 -6.47 -7.15 11.92
C VAL A 63 -7.92 -6.70 12.10
N GLY A 64 -8.83 -7.67 12.33
CA GLY A 64 -10.26 -7.41 12.32
C GLY A 64 -10.72 -6.87 10.96
N ASP A 65 -11.36 -5.70 10.96
CA ASP A 65 -11.79 -5.00 9.75
C ASP A 65 -10.73 -4.03 9.18
N SER A 66 -9.57 -3.94 9.83
CA SER A 66 -8.46 -3.06 9.42
C SER A 66 -7.31 -3.84 8.80
N LEU A 67 -6.43 -3.13 8.08
CA LEU A 67 -5.12 -3.61 7.69
C LEU A 67 -4.08 -2.89 8.55
N LYS A 68 -3.17 -3.66 9.15
CA LYS A 68 -1.98 -3.12 9.80
C LYS A 68 -0.84 -3.11 8.80
N LEU A 69 -0.30 -1.94 8.52
CA LEU A 69 0.82 -1.73 7.60
C LEU A 69 2.10 -1.62 8.42
N THR A 70 3.08 -2.47 8.14
CA THR A 70 4.37 -2.49 8.87
C THR A 70 5.53 -2.40 7.89
N SER A 71 6.29 -1.31 7.97
CA SER A 71 7.59 -1.17 7.30
C SER A 71 8.73 -1.26 8.32
N MET A 72 9.97 -1.07 7.89
CA MET A 72 11.11 -1.01 8.81
C MET A 72 11.05 0.20 9.75
N GLN A 73 10.34 1.26 9.36
CA GLN A 73 10.37 2.56 10.03
C GLN A 73 9.00 2.95 10.61
N GLU A 74 7.92 2.40 10.05
CA GLU A 74 6.57 2.85 10.34
C GLU A 74 5.63 1.68 10.67
N LYS A 75 4.69 1.95 11.56
CA LYS A 75 3.56 1.08 11.86
C LYS A 75 2.29 1.90 11.74
N MET A 76 1.50 1.61 10.71
CA MET A 76 0.29 2.34 10.37
C MET A 76 -0.92 1.41 10.35
N TYR A 77 -2.10 2.01 10.34
CA TYR A 77 -3.36 1.30 10.17
C TYR A 77 -4.14 1.89 9.01
N PHE A 78 -4.62 1.02 8.12
CA PHE A 78 -5.58 1.35 7.08
C PHE A 78 -6.96 0.79 7.46
N TYR A 79 -7.96 1.66 7.52
CA TYR A 79 -9.34 1.28 7.83
C TYR A 79 -10.32 2.23 7.16
N ASN A 80 -11.29 1.69 6.42
CA ASN A 80 -12.36 2.48 5.79
C ASN A 80 -11.82 3.69 4.99
N ASN A 81 -10.88 3.44 4.06
CA ASN A 81 -10.19 4.46 3.27
C ASN A 81 -9.51 5.56 4.10
N LYS A 82 -9.03 5.22 5.29
CA LYS A 82 -8.29 6.15 6.16
C LYS A 82 -6.96 5.54 6.54
N LEU A 83 -5.92 6.34 6.53
CA LEU A 83 -4.58 6.00 7.02
C LEU A 83 -4.37 6.65 8.39
N ILE A 84 -3.83 5.90 9.35
CA ILE A 84 -3.59 6.37 10.71
C ILE A 84 -2.16 5.99 11.13
N GLY A 85 -1.45 6.93 11.75
CA GLY A 85 -0.11 6.69 12.31
C GLY A 85 1.04 6.84 11.32
N PHE A 86 0.82 7.51 10.18
CA PHE A 86 1.89 7.84 9.24
C PHE A 86 2.85 8.87 9.88
N SER A 87 4.16 8.70 9.78
CA SER A 87 5.09 9.54 10.55
C SER A 87 5.01 11.03 10.18
N ILE A 88 4.69 11.34 8.92
CA ILE A 88 4.54 12.72 8.41
C ILE A 88 3.28 13.38 8.99
N ASN A 89 2.21 12.61 9.21
CA ASN A 89 1.01 13.08 9.90
C ASN A 89 0.40 11.92 10.72
N PRO A 90 0.64 11.88 12.04
CA PRO A 90 0.26 10.74 12.88
C PRO A 90 -1.25 10.62 13.10
N THR A 91 -2.01 11.66 12.74
CA THR A 91 -3.48 11.67 12.86
C THR A 91 -4.13 10.88 11.72
N GLN A 92 -5.47 10.90 11.67
CA GLN A 92 -6.22 10.21 10.62
C GLN A 92 -6.18 11.03 9.32
N ILE A 93 -5.75 10.40 8.23
CA ILE A 93 -5.76 10.95 6.87
C ILE A 93 -6.84 10.25 6.07
N GLU A 94 -7.71 10.99 5.40
CA GLU A 94 -8.69 10.43 4.46
C GLU A 94 -8.02 10.17 3.12
N LEU A 95 -8.30 9.00 2.55
CA LEU A 95 -7.71 8.52 1.31
C LEU A 95 -8.76 8.45 0.21
N ASN A 96 -8.39 8.87 -1.00
CA ASN A 96 -9.23 8.80 -2.19
C ASN A 96 -8.78 7.62 -3.04
N LYS A 97 -9.64 6.63 -3.22
CA LYS A 97 -9.33 5.48 -4.08
C LYS A 97 -9.09 5.94 -5.53
N ILE A 98 -8.03 5.42 -6.14
CA ILE A 98 -7.72 5.62 -7.56
C ILE A 98 -8.28 4.40 -8.32
N GLU A 99 -9.03 4.63 -9.39
CA GLU A 99 -9.64 3.58 -10.23
C GLU A 99 -8.69 3.04 -11.30
#